data_AF-A0A971RJ91-F1
#
_entry.id   AF-A0A971RJ91-F1
#
_cell.length_a   1.000
_cell.length_b   1.000
_cell.length_c   1.000
_cell.angle_alpha   90.00
_cell.angle_beta   90.00
_cell.angle_gamma   90.00
#
_symmetry.space_group_name_H-M   'P 1'
#
loop_
_entity.id
_entity.type
_entity.pdbx_description
1 polymer ?
#
loop_
_entity_poly.entity_id
_entity_poly.type
_entity_poly.pdbx_seq_one_letter_code
_entity_poly.pdbx_strand_id
1 'polypeptide(L)'
;MVDTTVKTYGRLDVAFNNAGLLPVTADLADQTEEDFDRIMAVDCKGVFLCMKYQISQMLKQGGGAIINCGSVVSMVADPGMAPYVAAKHAVAGLTRAAALDYTRRNIRI
;
A
#
# COMPACT_ATOMS: atom_id res chain seq x y z
N MET A 1 12.02 -6.31 8.24
CA MET A 1 12.02 -4.86 7.93
C MET A 1 11.75 -4.03 9.18
N VAL A 2 10.51 -3.91 9.68
CA VAL A 2 10.18 -3.04 10.84
C VAL A 2 11.02 -3.37 12.08
N ASP A 3 11.07 -4.64 12.49
CA ASP A 3 11.87 -5.08 13.65
C ASP A 3 13.36 -4.73 13.49
N THR A 4 13.93 -4.98 12.32
CA THR A 4 15.31 -4.59 11.99
C THR A 4 15.51 -3.08 12.13
N THR A 5 14.62 -2.26 11.55
CA THR A 5 14.69 -0.80 11.65
C THR A 5 14.66 -0.34 13.11
N VAL A 6 13.76 -0.89 13.93
CA VAL A 6 13.65 -0.51 15.35
C VAL A 6 14.86 -0.97 16.14
N LYS A 7 15.38 -2.18 15.89
CA LYS A 7 16.61 -2.66 16.55
C LYS A 7 17.83 -1.81 16.21
N THR A 8 17.94 -1.36 14.96
CA THR A 8 19.09 -0.58 14.49
C THR A 8 19.00 0.91 14.85
N TYR A 9 17.80 1.51 14.75
CA TYR A 9 17.60 2.96 14.85
C TYR A 9 16.72 3.39 16.03
N GLY A 10 16.20 2.45 16.83
CA GLY A 10 15.38 2.68 18.01
C GLY A 10 13.89 2.93 17.74
N ARG A 11 13.51 3.36 16.53
CA ARG A 11 12.12 3.71 16.18
C ARG A 11 11.87 3.70 14.67
N LEU A 12 10.60 3.77 14.27
CA LEU A 12 10.15 3.95 12.88
C LEU A 12 9.25 5.19 12.78
N ASP A 13 9.81 6.33 12.38
CA ASP A 13 9.05 7.59 12.31
C ASP A 13 8.23 7.73 11.02
N VAL A 14 8.84 7.35 9.90
CA VAL A 14 8.24 7.48 8.58
C VAL A 14 8.41 6.16 7.83
N ALA A 15 7.36 5.73 7.14
CA ALA A 15 7.41 4.60 6.24
C ALA A 15 6.87 4.99 4.85
N PHE A 16 7.55 4.55 3.80
CA PHE A 16 7.11 4.77 2.41
C PHE A 16 6.90 3.43 1.69
N ASN A 17 5.64 3.11 1.41
CA ASN A 17 5.23 1.89 0.72
C ASN A 17 5.22 2.14 -0.78
N ASN A 18 6.36 1.88 -1.43
CA ASN A 18 6.58 2.19 -2.85
C ASN A 18 6.51 1.00 -3.81
N ALA A 19 6.57 -0.24 -3.31
CA ALA A 19 6.60 -1.41 -4.17
C ALA A 19 5.37 -1.47 -5.10
N GLY A 20 5.60 -1.76 -6.38
CA GLY A 20 4.55 -1.90 -7.37
C GLY A 20 5.03 -2.58 -8.65
N LEU A 21 4.09 -3.19 -9.37
CA LEU A 21 4.27 -3.86 -10.66
C LEU A 21 3.30 -3.27 -11.69
N LEU A 22 3.67 -3.38 -12.96
CA LEU A 22 2.77 -3.11 -14.08
C LEU A 22 2.31 -4.45 -14.68
N PRO A 23 1.03 -4.58 -15.09
CA PRO A 23 0.53 -5.71 -15.85
C PRO A 23 1.13 -5.74 -17.25
N VAL A 24 1.02 -6.91 -17.87
CA VAL A 24 1.01 -7.00 -19.31
C VAL A 24 -0.22 -6.24 -19.82
N THR A 25 0.00 -5.29 -20.74
CA THR A 25 -1.10 -4.54 -21.35
C THR A 25 -1.96 -5.49 -22.18
N ALA A 26 -3.21 -5.69 -21.77
CA ALA A 26 -4.19 -6.50 -22.47
C ALA A 26 -5.62 -6.10 -22.08
N ASP A 27 -6.58 -6.34 -22.97
CA ASP A 27 -8.00 -6.17 -22.65
C ASP A 27 -8.38 -7.04 -21.45
N LEU A 28 -9.40 -6.62 -20.68
CA LEU A 28 -9.74 -7.26 -19.42
C LEU A 28 -10.00 -8.77 -19.55
N ALA A 29 -10.64 -9.19 -20.65
CA ALA A 29 -10.94 -10.60 -20.90
C ALA A 29 -9.71 -11.44 -21.24
N ASP A 30 -8.60 -10.81 -21.64
CA ASP A 30 -7.35 -11.47 -22.01
C ASP A 30 -6.29 -11.39 -20.89
N GLN A 31 -6.61 -10.78 -19.76
CA GLN A 31 -5.77 -10.77 -18.57
C GLN A 31 -5.75 -12.17 -17.93
N THR A 32 -4.57 -12.62 -17.52
CA THR A 32 -4.42 -13.91 -16.83
C THR A 32 -4.74 -13.78 -15.34
N GLU A 33 -5.24 -14.86 -14.74
CA GLU A 33 -5.44 -14.91 -13.29
C GLU A 33 -4.10 -14.77 -12.55
N GLU A 34 -3.04 -15.36 -13.10
CA GLU A 34 -1.69 -15.31 -12.54
C GLU A 34 -1.12 -13.89 -12.51
N ASP A 35 -1.32 -13.09 -13.58
CA ASP A 35 -0.89 -11.69 -13.61
C ASP A 35 -1.72 -10.84 -12.63
N PHE A 36 -3.03 -11.07 -12.58
CA PHE A 36 -3.90 -10.39 -11.63
C PHE A 36 -3.47 -10.66 -10.18
N ASP A 37 -3.26 -11.92 -9.83
CA ASP A 37 -2.82 -12.34 -8.50
C ASP A 37 -1.45 -11.77 -8.14
N ARG A 38 -0.51 -11.77 -9.09
CA ARG A 38 0.82 -11.20 -8.89
C ARG A 38 0.75 -9.71 -8.58
N ILE A 39 -0.06 -8.95 -9.32
CA ILE A 39 -0.25 -7.51 -9.10
C ILE A 39 -0.94 -7.26 -7.77
N MET A 40 -2.03 -7.97 -7.48
CA MET A 40 -2.75 -7.82 -6.21
C MET A 40 -1.88 -8.20 -5.01
N ALA A 41 -1.03 -9.21 -5.14
CA ALA A 41 -0.10 -9.61 -4.10
C ALA A 41 0.92 -8.52 -3.76
N VAL A 42 1.48 -7.83 -4.76
CA VAL A 42 2.49 -6.79 -4.56
C VAL A 42 1.86 -5.43 -4.26
N ASP A 43 1.01 -4.93 -5.15
CA ASP A 43 0.53 -3.55 -5.14
C ASP A 43 -0.56 -3.30 -4.10
N CYS A 44 -1.35 -4.31 -3.75
CA CYS A 44 -2.43 -4.18 -2.78
C CYS A 44 -2.08 -4.86 -1.44
N LYS A 45 -1.93 -6.19 -1.45
CA LYS A 45 -1.66 -6.98 -0.24
C LYS A 45 -0.32 -6.59 0.39
N GLY A 46 0.70 -6.31 -0.41
CA GLY A 46 2.00 -5.82 0.08
C GLY A 46 1.86 -4.53 0.89
N VAL A 47 1.16 -3.53 0.34
CA VAL A 47 0.89 -2.26 1.03
C VAL A 47 0.09 -2.47 2.32
N PHE A 48 -0.96 -3.30 2.28
CA PHE A 48 -1.72 -3.67 3.48
C PHE A 48 -0.83 -4.29 4.57
N LEU A 49 0.01 -5.27 4.21
CA LEU A 49 0.89 -5.94 5.16
C LEU A 49 1.92 -4.97 5.74
N CYS A 50 2.50 -4.10 4.91
CA CYS A 50 3.40 -3.04 5.36
C CYS A 50 2.70 -2.15 6.41
N MET A 51 1.54 -1.58 6.08
CA MET A 51 0.77 -0.75 7.01
C MET A 51 0.46 -1.49 8.32
N LYS A 52 0.00 -2.74 8.26
CA LYS A 52 -0.32 -3.54 9.46
C LYS A 52 0.84 -3.56 10.46
N TYR A 53 2.06 -3.87 9.99
CA TYR A 53 3.23 -3.95 10.87
C TYR A 53 3.80 -2.57 11.23
N GLN A 54 3.76 -1.60 10.33
CA GLN A 54 4.21 -0.22 10.58
C GLN A 54 3.35 0.45 11.65
N ILE A 55 2.02 0.39 11.50
CA ILE A 55 1.05 0.93 12.45
C ILE A 55 1.21 0.28 13.82
N SER A 56 1.35 -1.05 13.87
CA SER A 56 1.57 -1.79 15.12
C SER A 56 2.80 -1.30 15.88
N GLN A 57 3.88 -0.93 15.16
CA GLN A 57 5.06 -0.34 15.78
C GLN A 57 4.84 1.13 16.16
N MET A 58 4.26 1.95 15.28
CA MET A 58 3.98 3.37 15.54
C MET A 58 3.10 3.58 16.77
N LEU A 59 2.13 2.69 17.02
CA LEU A 59 1.31 2.71 18.23
C LEU A 59 2.13 2.52 19.52
N LYS A 60 3.18 1.69 19.49
CA LYS A 60 4.05 1.43 20.66
C LYS A 60 4.94 2.63 21.00
N GLN A 61 5.35 3.40 19.99
CA GLN A 61 6.26 4.54 20.13
C GLN A 61 5.55 5.90 20.16
N GLY A 62 4.21 5.91 20.12
CA GLY A 62 3.40 7.12 20.27
C GLY A 62 3.11 7.91 18.99
N GLY A 63 3.43 7.38 17.81
CA GLY A 63 3.04 7.98 16.53
C GLY A 63 4.00 7.73 15.38
N GLY A 64 3.63 8.25 14.20
CA GLY A 64 4.41 8.18 12.97
C GLY A 64 3.66 8.66 11.73
N ALA A 65 4.28 8.51 10.56
CA ALA A 65 3.66 8.79 9.27
C ALA A 65 3.91 7.66 8.27
N ILE A 66 2.88 7.25 7.55
CA ILE A 66 2.98 6.30 6.45
C ILE A 66 2.62 7.04 5.17
N ILE A 67 3.35 6.76 4.10
CA ILE A 67 3.08 7.28 2.76
C ILE A 67 2.90 6.06 1.86
N ASN A 68 1.76 5.95 1.19
CA ASN A 68 1.50 4.90 0.22
C ASN A 68 1.65 5.45 -1.20
N CYS A 69 2.44 4.77 -2.04
CA CYS A 69 2.62 5.14 -3.44
C CYS A 69 1.39 4.71 -4.25
N GLY A 70 0.48 5.66 -4.45
CA GLY A 70 -0.65 5.53 -5.38
C GLY A 70 -0.21 5.66 -6.84
N SER A 71 -1.17 6.03 -7.69
CA SER A 71 -0.92 6.39 -9.09
C SER A 71 -1.97 7.39 -9.56
N VAL A 72 -1.81 7.99 -10.73
CA VAL A 72 -2.90 8.70 -11.40
C VAL A 72 -4.12 7.78 -11.52
N VAL A 73 -3.88 6.49 -11.82
CA VAL A 73 -4.94 5.48 -11.89
C VAL A 73 -5.53 5.05 -10.54
N SER A 74 -5.12 5.66 -9.43
CA SER A 74 -5.87 5.56 -8.18
C SER A 74 -7.18 6.37 -8.20
N MET A 75 -7.36 7.23 -9.22
CA MET A 75 -8.53 8.10 -9.38
C MET A 75 -9.22 7.97 -10.74
N VAL A 76 -8.53 7.40 -11.74
CA VAL A 76 -9.03 7.22 -13.11
C VAL A 76 -8.64 5.83 -13.63
N ALA A 77 -9.15 5.43 -14.79
CA ALA A 77 -8.74 4.21 -15.47
C ALA A 77 -7.73 4.49 -16.58
N ASP A 78 -6.91 3.48 -16.90
CA ASP A 78 -6.01 3.46 -18.05
C ASP A 78 -6.25 2.16 -18.84
N PRO A 79 -6.62 2.22 -20.13
CA PRO A 79 -6.91 1.03 -20.93
C PRO A 79 -5.78 0.00 -20.91
N GLY A 80 -6.15 -1.28 -20.86
CA GLY A 80 -5.19 -2.39 -20.85
C GLY A 80 -4.51 -2.67 -19.50
N MET A 81 -4.80 -1.89 -18.45
CA MET A 81 -4.11 -1.96 -17.15
C MET A 81 -5.02 -2.37 -15.99
N ALA A 82 -6.13 -3.07 -16.26
CA ALA A 82 -7.22 -3.27 -15.31
C ALA A 82 -6.79 -3.84 -13.93
N PRO A 83 -5.92 -4.88 -13.84
CA PRO A 83 -5.45 -5.37 -12.53
C PRO A 83 -4.71 -4.30 -11.71
N TYR A 84 -3.89 -3.48 -12.36
CA TYR A 84 -3.15 -2.40 -11.71
C TYR A 84 -4.05 -1.24 -11.31
N VAL A 85 -5.00 -0.86 -12.16
CA VAL A 85 -6.02 0.15 -11.84
C VAL A 85 -6.79 -0.29 -10.59
N ALA A 86 -7.22 -1.56 -10.52
CA ALA A 86 -7.91 -2.11 -9.37
C ALA A 86 -7.04 -2.06 -8.10
N ALA A 87 -5.78 -2.52 -8.19
CA ALA A 87 -4.85 -2.49 -7.07
C ALA A 87 -4.59 -1.06 -6.56
N LYS A 88 -4.41 -0.09 -7.45
CA LYS A 88 -4.14 1.32 -7.09
C LYS A 88 -5.37 2.06 -6.55
N HIS A 89 -6.58 1.69 -6.95
CA HIS A 89 -7.79 2.12 -6.26
C HIS A 89 -7.87 1.52 -4.86
N ALA A 90 -7.52 0.24 -4.69
CA ALA A 90 -7.49 -0.40 -3.38
C ALA A 90 -6.48 0.28 -2.44
N VAL A 91 -5.29 0.66 -2.93
CA VAL A 91 -4.32 1.45 -2.14
C VAL A 91 -4.91 2.78 -1.67
N ALA A 92 -5.62 3.51 -2.53
CA ALA A 92 -6.28 4.76 -2.14
C ALA A 92 -7.39 4.53 -1.09
N GLY A 93 -8.19 3.47 -1.26
CA GLY A 93 -9.21 3.07 -0.29
C GLY A 93 -8.62 2.70 1.06
N LEU A 94 -7.58 1.86 1.09
CA LEU A 94 -6.87 1.46 2.30
C LEU A 94 -6.26 2.66 3.02
N THR A 95 -5.64 3.58 2.28
CA THR A 95 -5.03 4.81 2.82
C THR A 95 -6.08 5.64 3.55
N ARG A 96 -7.21 5.94 2.90
CA ARG A 96 -8.28 6.75 3.49
C ARG A 96 -8.93 6.07 4.70
N ALA A 97 -9.19 4.76 4.61
CA ALA A 97 -9.77 4.00 5.72
C ALA A 97 -8.83 4.00 6.93
N ALA A 98 -7.56 3.63 6.74
CA ALA A 98 -6.59 3.57 7.83
C ALA A 98 -6.30 4.97 8.42
N ALA A 99 -6.29 6.04 7.60
CA ALA A 99 -6.14 7.39 8.11
C ALA A 99 -7.25 7.74 9.12
N LEU A 100 -8.51 7.35 8.85
CA LEU A 100 -9.62 7.57 9.78
C LEU A 100 -9.49 6.74 11.06
N ASP A 101 -9.02 5.50 10.96
CA ASP A 101 -8.81 4.62 12.12
C ASP A 101 -7.75 5.17 13.10
N TYR A 102 -6.68 5.78 12.57
CA TYR A 102 -5.49 6.10 13.38
C TYR A 102 -5.16 7.58 13.55
N THR A 103 -5.89 8.51 12.91
CA THR A 103 -5.64 9.97 13.02
C THR A 103 -5.62 10.46 14.47
N ARG A 104 -6.54 9.97 15.32
CA ARG A 104 -6.61 10.33 16.76
C ARG A 104 -5.52 9.67 17.60
N ARG A 105 -4.71 8.79 17.02
CA ARG A 105 -3.62 8.05 17.67
C ARG A 105 -2.24 8.51 17.21
N ASN A 106 -2.16 9.75 16.70
CA ASN A 106 -0.92 10.40 16.27
C ASN A 106 -0.20 9.66 15.12
N ILE A 107 -0.97 8.97 14.27
CA ILE A 107 -0.46 8.32 13.06
C ILE A 107 -1.17 8.95 11.87
N ARG A 108 -0.37 9.47 10.94
CA ARG A 108 -0.84 10.02 9.66
C ARG A 108 -0.56 9.00 8.56
N ILE A 109 -1.49 8.86 7.63
CA ILE A 109 -1.40 7.93 6.50
C ILE A 109 -1.85 8.69 5.24
#